data_AF-A0A533U8U6-F1
#
_entry.id   AF-A0A533U8U6-F1
#
_cell.length_a   1.000
_cell.length_b   1.000
_cell.length_c   1.000
_cell.angle_alpha   90.00
_cell.angle_beta   90.00
_cell.angle_gamma   90.00
#
_symmetry.space_group_name_H-M   'P 1'
#
loop_
_entity.id
_entity.type
_entity.pdbx_description
1 polymer ?
#
loop_
_entity_poly.entity_id
_entity_poly.type
_entity_poly.pdbx_seq_one_letter_code
_entity_poly.pdbx_strand_id
1 'polypeptide(L)'
;MITQKGQSIEDKSMEIIESEIGSHPYSKDEWPIVKRVIHATADFDFARQNMIVFHKDAISSGINALKNACNIIVDVNGVIGGLNKENLKEFGNKAICSISDPNIVEQAKKLNKTRAQTSMQMAASEMNGGVVAIGNAPTALVEVVQMIRENVTRPALVIGIPVGFVCAVESKEELQTLDI
;
A
#
# COMPACT_ATOMS: atom_id res chain seq x y z
N MET A 1 2.54 -23.40 1.01
CA MET A 1 2.91 -23.61 2.43
C MET A 1 4.42 -23.46 2.58
N ILE A 2 4.86 -22.67 3.56
CA ILE A 2 6.28 -22.54 3.94
C ILE A 2 6.70 -23.82 4.66
N THR A 3 7.95 -24.27 4.47
CA THR A 3 8.49 -25.45 5.17
C THR A 3 8.81 -25.12 6.62
N GLN A 4 8.86 -26.11 7.52
CA GLN A 4 9.25 -25.87 8.93
C GLN A 4 10.58 -25.11 9.05
N LYS A 5 11.58 -25.46 8.21
CA LYS A 5 12.85 -24.74 8.15
C LYS A 5 12.68 -23.29 7.72
N GLY A 6 11.85 -23.04 6.69
CA GLY A 6 11.54 -21.68 6.25
C GLY A 6 10.90 -20.85 7.36
N GLN A 7 9.93 -21.42 8.08
CA GLN A 7 9.27 -20.76 9.21
C GLN A 7 10.29 -20.41 10.30
N SER A 8 11.14 -21.37 10.69
CA SER A 8 12.15 -21.13 11.74
C SER A 8 13.17 -20.03 11.38
N ILE A 9 13.45 -19.84 10.08
CA ILE A 9 14.33 -18.77 9.61
C ILE A 9 13.62 -17.43 9.74
N GLU A 10 12.35 -17.34 9.31
CA GLU A 10 11.56 -16.11 9.43
C GLU A 10 11.36 -15.72 10.89
N ASP A 11 11.03 -16.68 11.77
CA ASP A 11 10.89 -16.46 13.22
C ASP A 11 12.17 -15.88 13.81
N LYS A 12 13.33 -16.48 13.50
CA LYS A 12 14.63 -15.99 13.94
C LYS A 12 14.94 -14.59 13.39
N SER A 13 14.56 -14.31 12.15
CA SER A 13 14.70 -12.95 11.59
C SER A 13 13.85 -11.93 12.36
N MET A 14 12.62 -12.28 12.75
CA MET A 14 11.76 -11.40 13.54
C MET A 14 12.31 -11.15 14.94
N GLU A 15 12.88 -12.18 15.60
CA GLU A 15 13.56 -12.03 16.89
C GLU A 15 14.76 -11.07 16.81
N ILE A 16 15.56 -11.19 15.75
CA ILE A 16 16.70 -10.28 15.52
C ILE A 16 16.20 -8.84 15.34
N ILE A 17 15.14 -8.64 14.55
CA ILE A 17 14.57 -7.31 14.34
C ILE A 17 14.07 -6.69 15.65
N GLU A 18 13.37 -7.48 16.46
CA GLU A 18 12.89 -7.04 17.78
C GLU A 18 14.04 -6.65 18.70
N SER A 19 15.09 -7.48 18.77
CA SER A 19 16.24 -7.22 19.62
C SER A 19 17.02 -5.98 19.19
N GLU A 20 17.15 -5.73 17.88
CA GLU A 20 17.91 -4.60 17.33
C GLU A 20 17.15 -3.27 17.42
N ILE A 21 15.83 -3.28 17.28
CA ILE A 21 15.00 -2.08 17.46
C ILE A 21 14.83 -1.77 18.95
N GLY A 22 14.61 -2.77 19.79
CA GLY A 22 14.33 -2.58 21.20
C GLY A 22 13.03 -1.79 21.40
N SER A 23 13.13 -0.61 22.04
CA SER A 23 11.95 0.21 22.35
C SER A 23 11.48 1.01 21.12
N HIS A 24 10.19 0.95 20.83
CA HIS A 24 9.54 1.72 19.77
C HIS A 24 8.15 2.21 20.23
N PRO A 25 7.56 3.23 19.57
CA PRO A 25 6.26 3.76 19.97
C PRO A 25 5.07 3.01 19.34
N TYR A 26 5.30 2.12 18.37
CA TYR A 26 4.24 1.40 17.67
C TYR A 26 3.37 0.55 18.59
N SER A 27 2.07 0.52 18.29
CA SER A 27 1.10 -0.35 18.94
C SER A 27 1.34 -1.83 18.63
N LYS A 28 0.62 -2.70 19.34
CA LYS A 28 0.66 -4.16 19.09
C LYS A 28 0.20 -4.54 17.69
N ASP A 29 -0.65 -3.73 17.07
CA ASP A 29 -1.20 -3.99 15.73
C ASP A 29 -0.31 -3.38 14.64
N GLU A 30 0.34 -2.24 14.91
CA GLU A 30 1.27 -1.57 14.00
C GLU A 30 2.61 -2.31 13.89
N TRP A 31 3.13 -2.79 15.03
CA TRP A 31 4.47 -3.36 15.09
C TRP A 31 4.71 -4.55 14.15
N PRO A 32 3.78 -5.51 13.99
CA PRO A 32 3.92 -6.58 13.00
C PRO A 32 4.09 -6.07 11.57
N ILE A 33 3.44 -4.96 11.21
CA ILE A 33 3.55 -4.34 9.88
C ILE A 33 4.94 -3.73 9.72
N VAL A 34 5.39 -2.94 10.70
CA VAL A 34 6.72 -2.31 10.66
C VAL A 34 7.83 -3.35 10.60
N LYS A 35 7.76 -4.41 11.40
CA LYS A 35 8.70 -5.55 11.33
C LYS A 35 8.72 -6.19 9.97
N ARG A 36 7.55 -6.37 9.34
CA ARG A 36 7.48 -6.95 7.98
C ARG A 36 8.16 -6.05 6.95
N VAL A 37 8.03 -4.73 7.08
CA VAL A 37 8.74 -3.78 6.22
C VAL A 37 10.25 -3.89 6.43
N ILE A 38 10.73 -3.83 7.67
CA ILE A 38 12.16 -3.99 8.00
C ILE A 38 12.70 -5.33 7.49
N HIS A 39 11.94 -6.42 7.65
CA HIS A 39 12.35 -7.73 7.15
C HIS A 39 12.49 -7.76 5.62
N ALA A 40 11.59 -7.09 4.90
CA ALA A 40 11.62 -7.03 3.45
C ALA A 40 12.72 -6.12 2.89
N THR A 41 13.15 -5.12 3.66
CA THR A 41 14.14 -4.10 3.23
C THR A 41 15.52 -4.26 3.85
N ALA A 42 15.63 -5.01 4.95
CA ALA A 42 16.77 -5.01 5.86
C ALA A 42 17.15 -3.62 6.39
N ASP A 43 16.19 -2.70 6.45
CA ASP A 43 16.40 -1.30 6.84
C ASP A 43 15.65 -0.97 8.14
N PHE A 44 16.41 -0.79 9.22
CA PHE A 44 15.88 -0.47 10.54
C PHE A 44 15.36 0.98 10.66
N ASP A 45 15.68 1.85 9.71
CA ASP A 45 15.23 3.24 9.77
C ASP A 45 13.72 3.38 9.65
N PHE A 46 13.02 2.38 9.10
CA PHE A 46 11.54 2.31 9.11
C PHE A 46 10.93 2.22 10.52
N ALA A 47 11.74 1.99 11.56
CA ALA A 47 11.33 2.12 12.96
C ALA A 47 12.08 3.23 13.72
N ARG A 48 12.94 4.01 13.05
CA ARG A 48 13.79 5.04 13.67
C ARG A 48 13.59 6.41 13.01
N GLN A 49 14.41 6.76 12.01
CA GLN A 49 14.38 8.10 11.40
C GLN A 49 13.25 8.24 10.36
N ASN A 50 12.93 7.14 9.67
CA ASN A 50 11.93 7.08 8.60
C ASN A 50 10.72 6.27 9.05
N MET A 51 10.24 6.54 10.27
CA MET A 51 9.11 5.82 10.86
C MET A 51 7.90 5.76 9.92
N ILE A 52 7.24 4.60 9.90
CA ILE A 52 5.97 4.43 9.22
C ILE A 52 4.89 5.17 10.01
N VAL A 53 4.11 5.99 9.32
CA VAL A 53 3.00 6.73 9.91
C VAL A 53 1.70 5.97 9.65
N PHE A 54 0.87 5.85 10.68
CA PHE A 54 -0.43 5.20 10.60
C PHE A 54 -1.52 6.20 10.97
N HIS A 55 -2.60 6.23 10.18
CA HIS A 55 -3.85 6.81 10.64
C HIS A 55 -4.42 5.91 11.76
N LYS A 56 -5.08 6.51 12.77
CA LYS A 56 -5.62 5.80 13.95
C LYS A 56 -6.53 4.62 13.58
N ASP A 57 -7.24 4.73 12.45
CA ASP A 57 -8.19 3.71 11.99
C ASP A 57 -7.63 2.82 10.87
N ALA A 58 -6.43 3.09 10.35
CA ALA A 58 -5.89 2.46 9.14
C ALA A 58 -5.93 0.93 9.18
N ILE A 59 -5.45 0.34 10.28
CA ILE A 59 -5.36 -1.11 10.43
C ILE A 59 -6.75 -1.72 10.56
N SER A 60 -7.60 -1.14 11.42
CA SER A 60 -8.95 -1.66 11.65
C SER A 60 -9.83 -1.56 10.39
N SER A 61 -9.77 -0.43 9.68
CA SER A 61 -10.48 -0.21 8.43
C SER A 61 -9.99 -1.15 7.33
N GLY A 62 -8.67 -1.29 7.17
CA GLY A 62 -8.06 -2.21 6.21
C GLY A 62 -8.46 -3.67 6.46
N ILE A 63 -8.38 -4.14 7.70
CA ILE A 63 -8.80 -5.51 8.05
C ILE A 63 -10.28 -5.73 7.75
N ASN A 64 -11.14 -4.77 8.09
CA ASN A 64 -12.58 -4.87 7.83
C ASN A 64 -12.88 -4.89 6.33
N ALA A 65 -12.24 -4.03 5.53
CA ALA A 65 -12.41 -4.00 4.08
C ALA A 65 -11.99 -5.33 3.44
N LEU A 66 -10.81 -5.84 3.82
CA LEU A 66 -10.30 -7.11 3.31
C LEU A 66 -11.25 -8.27 3.63
N LYS A 67 -11.76 -8.35 4.87
CA LYS A 67 -12.73 -9.38 5.28
C LYS A 67 -14.07 -9.29 4.53
N ASN A 68 -14.44 -8.09 4.08
CA ASN A 68 -15.65 -7.85 3.28
C ASN A 68 -15.41 -8.02 1.77
N ALA A 69 -14.37 -8.77 1.38
CA ALA A 69 -14.06 -9.08 -0.02
C ALA A 69 -13.87 -7.83 -0.90
N CYS A 70 -13.31 -6.74 -0.34
CA CYS A 70 -13.10 -5.52 -1.09
C CYS A 70 -12.10 -5.72 -2.25
N ASN A 71 -12.13 -4.80 -3.21
CA ASN A 71 -11.10 -4.68 -4.22
C ASN A 71 -9.80 -4.12 -3.62
N ILE A 72 -8.66 -4.54 -4.17
CA ILE A 72 -7.33 -4.02 -3.85
C ILE A 72 -6.74 -3.42 -5.13
N ILE A 73 -6.67 -2.10 -5.21
CA ILE A 73 -6.16 -1.37 -6.37
C ILE A 73 -4.69 -1.06 -6.13
N VAL A 74 -3.83 -1.37 -7.09
CA VAL A 74 -2.38 -1.11 -6.99
C VAL A 74 -1.87 -0.31 -8.20
N ASP A 75 -0.79 0.43 -7.99
CA ASP A 75 -0.18 1.28 -9.02
C ASP A 75 0.70 0.53 -10.02
N VAL A 76 1.34 -0.56 -9.59
CA VAL A 76 2.24 -1.37 -10.45
C VAL A 76 2.06 -2.87 -10.24
N ASN A 77 2.31 -3.65 -11.31
CA ASN A 77 2.20 -5.11 -11.28
C ASN A 77 3.13 -5.78 -10.26
N GLY A 78 4.25 -5.14 -9.92
CA GLY A 78 5.17 -5.63 -8.89
C GLY A 78 4.49 -5.81 -7.53
N VAL A 79 3.56 -4.91 -7.18
CA VAL A 79 2.80 -5.02 -5.91
C VAL A 79 1.90 -6.26 -5.93
N ILE A 80 1.20 -6.53 -7.05
CA ILE A 80 0.40 -7.77 -7.20
C ILE A 80 1.29 -9.01 -7.04
N GLY A 81 2.51 -8.98 -7.60
CA GLY A 81 3.47 -10.07 -7.49
C GLY A 81 3.87 -10.42 -6.06
N GLY A 82 3.82 -9.44 -5.14
CA GLY A 82 4.10 -9.63 -3.72
C GLY A 82 2.91 -10.15 -2.90
N LEU A 83 1.69 -10.17 -3.44
CA LEU A 83 0.50 -10.62 -2.71
C LEU A 83 0.42 -12.15 -2.66
N ASN A 84 0.07 -12.68 -1.49
CA ASN A 84 -0.24 -14.11 -1.35
C ASN A 84 -1.58 -14.42 -2.04
N LYS A 85 -1.52 -15.20 -3.13
CA LYS A 85 -2.70 -15.55 -3.94
C LYS A 85 -3.73 -16.39 -3.20
N GLU A 86 -3.33 -17.20 -2.22
CA GLU A 86 -4.28 -18.00 -1.44
C GLU A 86 -5.07 -17.11 -0.49
N ASN A 87 -4.42 -16.14 0.16
CA ASN A 87 -5.12 -15.17 1.01
C ASN A 87 -6.16 -14.38 0.18
N LEU A 88 -5.80 -13.92 -1.02
CA LEU A 88 -6.76 -13.21 -1.90
C LEU A 88 -7.99 -14.07 -2.22
N LYS A 89 -7.80 -15.37 -2.48
CA LYS A 89 -8.92 -16.29 -2.74
C LYS A 89 -9.76 -16.52 -1.49
N GLU A 90 -9.12 -16.76 -0.35
CA GLU A 90 -9.78 -17.06 0.93
C GLU A 90 -10.69 -15.91 1.37
N PHE A 91 -10.22 -14.67 1.23
CA PHE A 91 -10.98 -13.47 1.58
C PHE A 91 -11.83 -12.92 0.43
N GLY A 92 -11.78 -13.54 -0.77
CA GLY A 92 -12.53 -13.09 -1.95
C GLY A 92 -12.09 -11.74 -2.52
N ASN A 93 -10.88 -11.28 -2.18
CA ASN A 93 -10.37 -9.98 -2.65
C ASN A 93 -9.90 -10.07 -4.10
N LYS A 94 -10.16 -9.00 -4.87
CA LYS A 94 -9.65 -8.85 -6.23
C LYS A 94 -8.53 -7.83 -6.28
N ALA A 95 -7.32 -8.26 -6.64
CA ALA A 95 -6.20 -7.37 -6.92
C ALA A 95 -6.29 -6.83 -8.35
N ILE A 96 -6.28 -5.49 -8.50
CA ILE A 96 -6.47 -4.79 -9.77
C ILE A 96 -5.28 -3.87 -10.02
N CYS A 97 -4.64 -4.03 -11.18
CA CYS A 97 -3.59 -3.15 -11.68
C CYS A 97 -3.81 -2.93 -13.16
N SER A 98 -4.07 -1.70 -13.57
CA SER A 98 -4.37 -1.37 -14.98
C SER A 98 -3.21 -0.67 -15.69
N ILE A 99 -2.05 -0.55 -15.04
CA ILE A 99 -0.89 0.21 -15.55
C ILE A 99 -0.40 -0.22 -16.95
N SER A 100 -0.66 -1.48 -17.32
CA SER A 100 -0.24 -2.11 -18.58
C SER A 100 -1.38 -2.26 -19.60
N ASP A 101 -2.60 -1.85 -19.27
CA ASP A 101 -3.72 -1.90 -20.21
C ASP A 101 -3.44 -0.96 -21.40
N PRO A 102 -3.51 -1.45 -22.66
CA PRO A 102 -3.31 -0.63 -23.85
C PRO A 102 -4.18 0.64 -23.88
N ASN A 103 -5.42 0.57 -23.37
CA ASN A 103 -6.31 1.72 -23.27
C ASN A 103 -5.76 2.77 -22.30
N ILE A 104 -5.20 2.35 -21.16
CA ILE A 104 -4.55 3.25 -20.20
C ILE A 104 -3.34 3.94 -20.85
N VAL A 105 -2.54 3.20 -21.62
CA VAL A 105 -1.38 3.76 -22.33
C VAL A 105 -1.81 4.82 -23.34
N GLU A 106 -2.87 4.57 -24.10
CA GLU A 106 -3.39 5.52 -25.08
C GLU A 106 -3.99 6.76 -24.41
N GLN A 107 -4.82 6.58 -23.37
CA GLN A 107 -5.43 7.68 -22.64
C GLN A 107 -4.40 8.56 -21.93
N ALA A 108 -3.37 7.96 -21.32
CA ALA A 108 -2.29 8.70 -20.68
C ALA A 108 -1.59 9.65 -21.67
N LYS A 109 -1.36 9.20 -22.91
CA LYS A 109 -0.80 10.05 -23.97
C LYS A 109 -1.76 11.17 -24.38
N LYS A 110 -3.04 10.86 -24.57
CA LYS A 110 -4.06 11.85 -24.95
C LYS A 110 -4.25 12.95 -23.90
N LEU A 111 -4.22 12.57 -22.62
CA LEU A 111 -4.43 13.48 -21.49
C LEU A 111 -3.14 14.16 -21.00
N ASN A 112 -1.98 13.83 -21.61
CA ASN A 112 -0.67 14.26 -21.15
C ASN A 112 -0.42 13.99 -19.65
N LYS A 113 -0.80 12.78 -19.20
CA LYS A 113 -0.63 12.31 -17.83
C LYS A 113 0.27 11.07 -17.80
N THR A 114 0.75 10.71 -16.61
CA THR A 114 1.42 9.42 -16.44
C THR A 114 0.41 8.27 -16.55
N ARG A 115 0.90 7.07 -16.92
CA ARG A 115 0.07 5.85 -16.94
C ARG A 115 -0.49 5.54 -15.55
N ALA A 116 0.29 5.82 -14.50
CA ALA A 116 -0.11 5.55 -13.12
C ALA A 116 -1.26 6.45 -12.68
N GLN A 117 -1.20 7.76 -12.97
CA GLN A 117 -2.33 8.68 -12.77
C GLN A 117 -3.58 8.23 -13.53
N THR A 118 -3.42 7.93 -14.81
CA THR A 118 -4.55 7.53 -15.67
C THR A 118 -5.17 6.20 -15.19
N SER A 119 -4.34 5.26 -14.75
CA SER A 119 -4.78 3.99 -14.17
C SER A 119 -5.59 4.20 -12.89
N MET A 120 -5.18 5.12 -12.01
CA MET A 120 -5.94 5.43 -10.79
C MET A 120 -7.28 6.09 -11.14
N GLN A 121 -7.27 7.09 -12.02
CA GLN A 121 -8.49 7.78 -12.48
C GLN A 121 -9.53 6.80 -13.03
N MET A 122 -9.10 5.88 -13.89
CA MET A 122 -10.01 4.92 -14.52
C MET A 122 -10.47 3.81 -13.57
N ALA A 123 -9.78 3.61 -12.44
CA ALA A 123 -10.17 2.65 -11.40
C ALA A 123 -10.94 3.30 -10.24
N ALA A 124 -11.27 4.59 -10.29
CA ALA A 124 -11.81 5.34 -9.17
C ALA A 124 -13.08 4.71 -8.55
N SER A 125 -13.99 4.17 -9.36
CA SER A 125 -15.21 3.52 -8.88
C SER A 125 -14.93 2.23 -8.12
N GLU A 126 -13.92 1.47 -8.56
CA GLU A 126 -13.52 0.19 -7.97
C GLU A 126 -12.85 0.37 -6.60
N MET A 127 -12.31 1.57 -6.33
CA MET A 127 -11.65 1.91 -5.07
C MET A 127 -12.63 2.13 -3.92
N ASN A 128 -13.93 2.36 -4.18
CA ASN A 128 -14.90 2.67 -3.12
C ASN A 128 -15.02 1.51 -2.12
N GLY A 129 -14.75 1.78 -0.84
CA GLY A 129 -14.67 0.77 0.22
C GLY A 129 -13.51 -0.23 0.06
N GLY A 130 -12.62 0.00 -0.91
CA GLY A 130 -11.48 -0.84 -1.23
C GLY A 130 -10.18 -0.41 -0.54
N VAL A 131 -9.13 -1.18 -0.78
CA VAL A 131 -7.76 -0.84 -0.38
C VAL A 131 -7.03 -0.31 -1.61
N VAL A 132 -6.40 0.84 -1.49
CA VAL A 132 -5.52 1.41 -2.53
C VAL A 132 -4.08 1.33 -2.05
N ALA A 133 -3.22 0.61 -2.75
CA ALA A 133 -1.82 0.45 -2.38
C ALA A 133 -0.90 1.01 -3.48
N ILE A 134 -0.24 2.12 -3.15
CA ILE A 134 0.69 2.82 -4.04
C ILE A 134 2.11 2.59 -3.54
N GLY A 135 2.84 1.71 -4.24
CA GLY A 135 4.18 1.30 -3.83
C GLY A 135 5.33 1.92 -4.64
N ASN A 136 5.03 2.55 -5.79
CA ASN A 136 6.08 2.98 -6.71
C ASN A 136 5.88 4.38 -7.29
N ALA A 137 4.67 4.76 -7.72
CA ALA A 137 4.45 5.98 -8.48
C ALA A 137 3.90 7.12 -7.59
N PRO A 138 4.69 8.16 -7.26
CA PRO A 138 4.20 9.32 -6.51
C PRO A 138 3.00 10.00 -7.19
N THR A 139 3.01 10.05 -8.52
CA THR A 139 1.91 10.65 -9.29
C THR A 139 0.59 9.90 -9.15
N ALA A 140 0.61 8.58 -8.91
CA ALA A 140 -0.61 7.83 -8.59
C ALA A 140 -1.18 8.22 -7.23
N LEU A 141 -0.31 8.43 -6.23
CA LEU A 141 -0.77 8.87 -4.91
C LEU A 141 -1.36 10.28 -4.95
N VAL A 142 -0.71 11.23 -5.65
CA VAL A 142 -1.25 12.57 -5.88
C VAL A 142 -2.66 12.51 -6.48
N GLU A 143 -2.85 11.65 -7.48
CA GLU A 143 -4.13 11.49 -8.14
C GLU A 143 -5.21 10.91 -7.20
N VAL A 144 -4.87 9.89 -6.42
CA VAL A 144 -5.79 9.30 -5.44
C VAL A 144 -6.20 10.32 -4.39
N VAL A 145 -5.25 11.09 -3.84
CA VAL A 145 -5.51 12.17 -2.89
C VAL A 145 -6.46 13.22 -3.49
N GLN A 146 -6.21 13.63 -4.73
CA GLN A 146 -7.08 14.59 -5.42
C GLN A 146 -8.51 14.06 -5.57
N MET A 147 -8.67 12.82 -6.03
CA MET A 147 -9.97 12.19 -6.19
C MET A 147 -10.72 12.02 -4.86
N ILE A 148 -10.03 11.77 -3.76
CA ILE A 148 -10.64 11.70 -2.42
C ILE A 148 -11.16 13.09 -2.01
N ARG A 149 -10.36 14.15 -2.17
CA ARG A 149 -10.75 15.53 -1.87
C ARG A 149 -11.98 15.97 -2.67
N GLU A 150 -12.01 15.60 -3.94
CA GLU A 150 -13.11 15.89 -4.86
C GLU A 150 -14.33 14.97 -4.68
N ASN A 151 -14.28 14.03 -3.72
CA ASN A 151 -15.32 13.03 -3.48
C ASN A 151 -15.63 12.11 -4.69
N VAL A 152 -14.67 11.96 -5.60
CA VAL A 152 -14.76 11.04 -6.75
C VAL A 152 -14.63 9.57 -6.30
N THR A 153 -13.87 9.33 -5.23
CA THR A 153 -13.70 7.99 -4.64
C THR A 153 -13.55 8.05 -3.13
N ARG A 154 -13.91 6.95 -2.45
CA ARG A 154 -13.87 6.78 -0.99
C ARG A 154 -13.30 5.41 -0.61
N PRO A 155 -11.98 5.20 -0.69
CA PRO A 155 -11.38 3.95 -0.25
C PRO A 155 -11.55 3.75 1.26
N ALA A 156 -11.45 2.50 1.70
CA ALA A 156 -11.41 2.17 3.11
C ALA A 156 -10.00 2.36 3.71
N LEU A 157 -8.95 2.25 2.88
CA LEU A 157 -7.56 2.44 3.28
C LEU A 157 -6.72 2.85 2.07
N VAL A 158 -5.79 3.79 2.28
CA VAL A 158 -4.73 4.13 1.32
C VAL A 158 -3.37 3.81 1.93
N ILE A 159 -2.62 2.89 1.31
CA ILE A 159 -1.22 2.60 1.63
C ILE A 159 -0.36 3.42 0.66
N GLY A 160 0.07 4.60 1.11
CA GLY A 160 0.89 5.53 0.32
C GLY A 160 2.38 5.43 0.64
N ILE A 161 3.09 4.46 0.06
CA ILE A 161 4.55 4.29 0.23
C ILE A 161 5.26 4.37 -1.14
N PRO A 162 4.99 5.37 -2.01
CA PRO A 162 5.74 5.50 -3.24
C PRO A 162 7.19 5.92 -2.95
N VAL A 163 8.12 5.28 -3.66
CA VAL A 163 9.53 5.68 -3.68
C VAL A 163 9.77 6.69 -4.81
N GLY A 164 10.67 7.64 -4.61
CA GLY A 164 11.08 8.57 -5.65
C GLY A 164 11.79 9.79 -5.11
N PHE A 165 12.45 10.50 -6.01
CA PHE A 165 13.12 11.77 -5.72
C PHE A 165 12.30 12.99 -6.15
N VAL A 166 11.16 12.78 -6.82
CA VAL A 166 10.27 13.82 -7.34
C VAL A 166 8.85 13.51 -6.90
N CYS A 167 8.19 14.46 -6.25
CA CYS A 167 6.81 14.39 -5.74
C CYS A 167 6.55 13.30 -4.67
N ALA A 168 7.55 12.50 -4.28
CA ALA A 168 7.35 11.39 -3.36
C ALA A 168 7.08 11.87 -1.93
N VAL A 169 7.83 12.86 -1.46
CA VAL A 169 7.63 13.43 -0.12
C VAL A 169 6.29 14.16 -0.07
N GLU A 170 6.07 15.05 -1.03
CA GLU A 170 4.89 15.91 -1.12
C GLU A 170 3.61 15.06 -1.23
N SER A 171 3.60 14.01 -2.05
CA SER A 171 2.41 13.14 -2.17
C SER A 171 2.06 12.40 -0.88
N LYS A 172 3.05 12.02 -0.07
CA LYS A 172 2.85 11.38 1.24
C LYS A 172 2.42 12.39 2.30
N GLU A 173 2.94 13.62 2.26
CA GLU A 173 2.51 14.70 3.15
C GLU A 173 1.04 15.07 2.87
N GLU A 174 0.66 15.18 1.60
CA GLU A 174 -0.72 15.46 1.20
C GLU A 174 -1.69 14.36 1.67
N LEU A 175 -1.29 13.07 1.58
CA LEU A 175 -2.09 11.97 2.13
C LEU A 175 -2.33 12.12 3.64
N GLN A 176 -1.32 12.53 4.41
CA GLN A 176 -1.45 12.71 5.87
C GLN A 176 -2.42 13.81 6.28
N THR A 177 -2.79 14.71 5.35
CA THR A 177 -3.81 15.74 5.62
C THR A 177 -5.25 15.22 5.54
N LEU A 178 -5.44 13.99 5.03
CA LEU A 178 -6.75 13.37 4.88
C LEU A 178 -7.12 12.52 6.11
N ASP A 179 -8.41 12.43 6.40
CA ASP A 179 -8.97 11.56 7.45
C ASP A 179 -9.38 10.21 6.84
N ILE A 180 -8.39 9.40 6.43
CA ILE A 180 -8.55 8.11 5.73
C ILE A 180 -7.41 7.13 6.01
#